data_AF-A0A0N0C5H4-F1
#
_entry.id   AF-A0A0N0C5H4-F1
#
_cell.length_a   1.000
_cell.length_b   1.000
_cell.length_c   1.000
_cell.angle_alpha   90.00
_cell.angle_beta   90.00
_cell.angle_gamma   90.00
#
_symmetry.space_group_name_H-M   'P 1'
#
loop_
_entity.id
_entity.type
_entity.pdbx_description
1 polymer ?
#
loop_
_entity_poly.entity_id
_entity_poly.type
_entity_poly.pdbx_seq_one_letter_code
_entity_poly.pdbx_strand_id
1 'polypeptide(L)' 'MRKRSVLKDQIEQGRQELSRLVDQYGIPSVKVLEQSMALDELINEYNRFTTEMNMNIEK' A
#
# COMPACT_ATOMS: atom_id res chain seq x y z
N MET A 1 12.33 -13.35 3.60
CA MET A 1 12.21 -11.87 3.80
C MET A 1 11.98 -11.06 2.51
N ARG A 2 12.28 -11.55 1.29
CA ARG A 2 12.09 -10.79 0.03
C ARG A 2 10.68 -10.24 -0.22
N LYS A 3 9.62 -10.92 0.26
CA LYS A 3 8.23 -10.51 0.00
C LYS A 3 7.83 -9.22 0.73
N ARG A 4 8.38 -8.99 1.93
CA ARG A 4 8.08 -7.79 2.76
C ARG A 4 8.70 -6.53 2.17
N SER A 5 9.94 -6.61 1.68
CA SER A 5 10.61 -5.45 1.08
C SER A 5 9.92 -5.03 -0.21
N VAL A 6 9.53 -6.01 -1.06
CA VAL A 6 8.79 -5.73 -2.30
C VAL A 6 7.45 -5.04 -2.02
N LEU A 7 6.67 -5.54 -1.04
CA LEU A 7 5.41 -4.89 -0.66
C LEU A 7 5.63 -3.47 -0.12
N LYS A 8 6.69 -3.26 0.67
CA LYS A 8 7.04 -1.93 1.18
C LYS A 8 7.39 -0.96 0.04
N ASP A 9 8.17 -1.41 -0.94
CA ASP A 9 8.56 -0.61 -2.09
C ASP A 9 7.34 -0.26 -2.97
N GLN A 10 6.41 -1.21 -3.14
CA GLN A 10 5.15 -0.98 -3.86
C GLN A 10 4.23 0.01 -3.15
N ILE A 11 4.15 -0.04 -1.82
CA ILE A 11 3.40 0.94 -1.03
C ILE A 11 4.00 2.34 -1.20
N GLU A 12 5.33 2.46 -1.16
CA GLU A 12 6.00 3.75 -1.34
C GLU A 12 5.79 4.31 -2.76
N GLN A 13 5.88 3.46 -3.78
CA GLN A 13 5.56 3.86 -5.16
C GLN A 13 4.10 4.32 -5.29
N GLY A 14 3.15 3.56 -4.73
CA GLY A 14 1.74 3.91 -4.73
C GLY A 14 1.45 5.24 -4.02
N ARG A 15 2.16 5.54 -2.92
CA ARG A 15 2.09 6.83 -2.22
C ARG A 15 2.55 8.00 -3.09
N GLN A 16 3.68 7.85 -3.78
CA GLN A 16 4.21 8.89 -4.66
C GLN A 16 3.29 9.14 -5.85
N GLU A 17 2.72 8.08 -6.41
CA GLU A 17 1.75 8.20 -7.50
C GLU A 17 0.44 8.85 -7.04
N LEU A 18 -0.09 8.48 -5.87
CA LEU A 18 -1.26 9.12 -5.29
C LEU A 18 -1.03 10.62 -5.05
N SER A 19 0.14 11.00 -4.52
CA SER A 19 0.50 12.41 -4.34
C SER A 19 0.49 13.17 -5.67
N ARG A 20 1.11 12.61 -6.71
CA ARG A 20 1.12 13.22 -8.05
C ARG A 20 -0.30 13.37 -8.63
N LEU A 21 -1.16 12.37 -8.43
CA LEU A 21 -2.55 12.43 -8.91
C LEU A 21 -3.37 13.47 -8.14
N VAL A 22 -3.16 13.61 -6.83
CA VAL A 22 -3.80 14.65 -6.02
C VAL A 22 -3.33 16.03 -6.47
N ASP A 23 -2.03 16.21 -6.71
CA ASP A 23 -1.48 17.49 -7.19
C ASP A 23 -2.01 17.86 -8.59
N GLN A 24 -2.21 16.86 -9.46
CA GLN A 24 -2.64 17.08 -10.84
C GLN A 24 -4.16 17.25 -10.99
N TYR A 25 -4.97 16.49 -10.27
CA TYR A 25 -6.41 16.40 -10.49
C TYR A 25 -7.27 16.79 -9.27
N GLY A 26 -6.65 16.93 -8.10
CA GLY A 26 -7.35 17.13 -6.84
C GLY A 26 -7.98 15.84 -6.28
N ILE A 27 -8.30 15.87 -4.99
CA ILE A 27 -8.84 14.72 -4.23
C ILE A 27 -10.12 14.09 -4.84
N PRO A 28 -11.12 14.84 -5.36
CA PRO A 28 -12.37 14.21 -5.82
C PRO A 28 -12.25 13.50 -7.18
N SER A 29 -11.07 13.47 -7.79
CA SER A 29 -10.85 12.77 -9.04
C SER A 29 -10.98 11.26 -8.86
N VAL A 30 -11.75 10.61 -9.73
CA VAL A 30 -11.90 9.14 -9.75
C VAL A 30 -10.54 8.44 -9.78
N LYS A 31 -9.57 9.00 -10.51
CA LYS A 31 -8.20 8.44 -10.57
C LYS A 31 -7.49 8.44 -9.22
N VAL A 32 -7.70 9.49 -8.42
CA VAL A 32 -7.14 9.58 -7.06
C VAL A 32 -7.79 8.55 -6.15
N LEU A 33 -9.11 8.37 -6.25
CA LEU A 33 -9.85 7.38 -5.48
C LEU A 33 -9.42 5.94 -5.83
N GLU A 34 -9.32 5.61 -7.11
CA GLU A 34 -8.86 4.31 -7.59
C GLU A 34 -7.44 4.01 -7.11
N GLN A 35 -6.53 4.98 -7.23
CA GLN A 35 -5.16 4.82 -6.73
C GLN A 35 -5.11 4.66 -5.21
N SER A 36 -5.96 5.39 -4.46
CA SER A 36 -6.05 5.24 -3.01
C SER A 36 -6.52 3.84 -2.62
N MET A 37 -7.51 3.28 -3.32
CA MET A 37 -8.00 1.93 -3.09
C MET A 37 -6.92 0.88 -3.36
N ALA A 38 -6.18 1.01 -4.47
CA ALA A 38 -5.06 0.12 -4.78
C ALA A 38 -3.96 0.18 -3.71
N LEU A 39 -3.66 1.38 -3.20
CA LEU A 39 -2.68 1.57 -2.13
C LEU A 39 -3.14 0.94 -0.80
N ASP A 40 -4.43 1.06 -0.46
CA ASP A 40 -5.01 0.44 0.73
C ASP A 40 -4.94 -1.10 0.66
N GLU A 41 -5.17 -1.69 -0.51
CA GLU A 41 -5.02 -3.13 -0.71
C GLU A 41 -3.58 -3.61 -0.46
N LEU A 42 -2.59 -2.88 -0.97
CA LEU A 42 -1.16 -3.18 -0.75
C LEU A 42 -0.77 -3.06 0.73
N ILE A 43 -1.26 -2.02 1.41
CA ILE A 43 -1.05 -1.84 2.86
C ILE A 43 -1.67 -2.99 3.64
N ASN A 44 -2.90 -3.39 3.28
CA ASN A 44 -3.57 -4.51 3.91
C ASN A 44 -2.82 -5.83 3.68
N GLU A 45 -2.25 -6.06 2.50
CA GLU A 45 -1.41 -7.23 2.24
C GLU A 45 -0.12 -7.23 3.08
N TYR A 46 0.55 -6.08 3.18
CA TYR A 46 1.73 -5.92 4.04
C TYR A 46 1.40 -6.18 5.52
N ASN A 47 0.27 -5.66 5.99
CA ASN A 47 -0.21 -5.85 7.35
C ASN A 47 -0.53 -7.33 7.61
N ARG A 48 -1.24 -8.02 6.71
CA ARG A 48 -1.49 -9.46 6.82
C ARG A 48 -0.19 -10.26 6.90
N PHE A 49 0.77 -9.98 6.02
CA PHE A 49 2.07 -10.65 6.04
C PHE A 49 2.83 -10.42 7.35
N THR A 50 2.69 -9.23 7.96
CA THR A 50 3.36 -8.90 9.23
C THR A 50 2.67 -9.54 10.42
N THR A 51 1.33 -9.53 10.45
CA THR A 51 0.52 -10.14 11.52
C THR A 51 0.61 -11.66 11.51
N GLU A 52 0.57 -12.31 10.34
CA GLU A 52 0.77 -13.77 10.22
C GLU A 52 2.18 -14.20 10.64
N MET A 53 3.20 -13.39 10.36
CA MET A 53 4.56 -13.66 10.84
C MET A 53 4.70 -13.53 12.36
N ASN A 54 3.95 -12.63 13.00
CA ASN A 54 3.98 -12.48 14.45
C ASN A 54 3.26 -13.64 15.18
N MET A 55 2.17 -14.20 14.61
CA MET A 55 1.48 -15.37 15.19
C MET A 55 2.28 -16.67 15.11
N ASN A 56 3.26 -16.78 14.20
CA ASN A 56 4.13 -17.95 14.08
C ASN A 56 5.31 -17.96 15.07
N ILE A 57 5.44 -16.95 15.93
CA ILE A 57 6.51 -16.87 16.96
C ILE A 57 6.01 -17.33 18.34
N GLU A 58 4.68 -17.47 18.53
CA GLU A 58 4.06 -17.84 19.82
C GLU A 58 3.55 -19.30 19.90
N LYS A 59 3.99 -20.21 19.02
CA LYS A 59 3.67 -21.65 19.10
C LYS A 59 4.88 -22.53 19.31
#